data_AF-A0A2M7KDS5-F1
#
_entry.id   AF-A0A2M7KDS5-F1
#
_cell.length_a   1.000
_cell.length_b   1.000
_cell.length_c   1.000
_cell.angle_alpha   90.00
_cell.angle_beta   90.00
_cell.angle_gamma   90.00
#
_symmetry.space_group_name_H-M   'P 1'
#
loop_
_entity.id
_entity.type
_entity.pdbx_description
1 polymer ?
#
loop_
_entity_poly.entity_id
_entity_poly.type
_entity_poly.pdbx_seq_one_letter_code
_entity_poly.pdbx_strand_id
1 'polypeptide(L)' 'MPMAKPKEARALMEQFYKSNADIKVAHQKNILQVCIHHQATVREDIILTKLCEYLNKIETIFPGSDLKLQYCLI' A
#
# COMPACT_ATOMS: atom_id res chain seq x y z
N MET A 1 6.55 4.07 -21.54
CA MET A 1 7.03 4.78 -20.34
C MET A 1 8.35 4.16 -19.92
N PRO A 2 9.46 4.90 -19.80
CA PRO A 2 10.71 4.30 -19.36
C PRO A 2 10.55 3.93 -17.89
N MET A 3 10.71 2.65 -17.58
CA MET A 3 10.78 2.16 -16.20
C MET A 3 11.91 2.92 -15.48
N ALA A 4 11.61 3.47 -14.31
CA ALA A 4 12.61 4.15 -13.48
C ALA A 4 13.82 3.23 -13.29
N LYS A 5 15.04 3.77 -13.33
CA LYS A 5 16.24 2.96 -13.14
C LYS A 5 16.12 2.21 -11.81
N PRO A 6 16.61 0.95 -11.67
CA PRO A 6 16.37 0.13 -10.47
C PRO A 6 16.68 0.82 -9.12
N LYS A 7 17.66 1.73 -9.10
CA LYS A 7 17.99 2.56 -7.93
C LYS A 7 16.86 3.52 -7.54
N GLU A 8 16.22 4.16 -8.52
CA GLU A 8 15.10 5.09 -8.30
C GLU A 8 13.87 4.33 -7.79
N ALA A 9 13.58 3.15 -8.36
CA ALA A 9 12.48 2.31 -7.89
C ALA A 9 12.67 1.87 -6.43
N ARG A 10 13.91 1.50 -6.05
CA ARG A 10 14.22 1.14 -4.67
C ARG A 10 14.08 2.31 -3.71
N ALA A 11 14.61 3.48 -4.06
CA ALA A 11 14.49 4.68 -3.24
C ALA A 11 13.02 5.06 -3.00
N LEU A 12 12.19 4.95 -4.03
CA LEU A 12 10.76 5.19 -3.95
C LEU A 12 10.04 4.17 -3.06
N MET A 13 10.43 2.89 -3.12
CA MET A 13 9.90 1.90 -2.18
C MET A 13 10.30 2.18 -0.73
N GLU A 14 11.55 2.55 -0.49
CA GLU A 14 12.03 2.91 0.86
C GLU A 14 11.28 4.11 1.42
N GLN A 15 10.93 5.09 0.58
CA GLN A 15 10.06 6.21 0.98
C GLN A 15 8.67 5.73 1.38
N PHE A 16 8.03 4.87 0.58
CA PHE A 16 6.69 4.36 0.90
C PHE A 16 6.67 3.57 2.20
N TYR A 17 7.68 2.74 2.48
CA TYR A 17 7.78 2.01 3.75
C TYR A 17 8.00 2.91 4.97
N LYS A 18 8.54 4.11 4.77
CA LYS A 18 8.73 5.10 5.84
C LYS A 18 7.54 6.05 5.97
N SER A 19 6.59 6.00 5.04
CA SER A 19 5.41 6.85 5.11
C SER A 19 4.48 6.38 6.22
N ASN A 20 3.78 7.34 6.82
CA ASN A 20 2.77 7.02 7.80
C ASN A 20 1.58 6.34 7.11
N ALA A 21 0.98 5.39 7.82
CA ALA A 21 -0.24 4.73 7.38
C ALA A 21 -1.18 4.55 8.56
N ASP A 22 -2.46 4.78 8.31
CA ASP A 22 -3.51 4.52 9.26
C ASP A 22 -3.93 3.05 9.16
N ILE A 23 -3.98 2.35 10.29
CA ILE A 23 -4.45 0.97 10.35
C ILE A 23 -5.81 0.96 11.04
N LYS A 24 -6.83 0.43 10.34
CA LYS A 24 -8.21 0.37 10.82
C LYS A 24 -8.75 -1.04 10.70
N VAL A 25 -9.38 -1.55 11.75
CA VAL A 25 -10.01 -2.87 11.72
C VAL A 25 -11.49 -2.71 11.38
N ALA A 26 -11.90 -3.21 10.22
CA ALA A 26 -13.29 -3.33 9.83
C ALA A 26 -13.81 -4.72 10.25
N HIS A 27 -14.13 -4.88 11.53
CA HIS A 27 -14.58 -6.15 12.11
C HIS A 27 -15.79 -6.75 11.39
N GLN A 28 -16.72 -5.93 10.91
CA GLN A 28 -17.91 -6.39 10.19
C GLN A 28 -17.58 -7.11 8.87
N LYS A 29 -16.41 -6.84 8.29
CA LYS A 29 -15.98 -7.38 7.00
C LYS A 29 -14.76 -8.31 7.13
N ASN A 30 -14.27 -8.54 8.35
CA ASN A 30 -12.98 -9.19 8.61
C ASN A 30 -11.85 -8.60 7.76
N ILE A 31 -11.78 -7.26 7.69
CA ILE A 31 -10.75 -6.56 6.92
C ILE A 31 -9.87 -5.76 7.87
N LEU A 32 -8.56 -5.89 7.71
CA LEU A 32 -7.56 -4.99 8.25
C LEU A 32 -7.17 -4.01 7.16
N GLN A 33 -7.71 -2.79 7.24
CA GLN A 33 -7.49 -1.77 6.24
C GLN A 33 -6.23 -0.97 6.59
N VAL A 34 -5.27 -0.94 5.66
CA VAL A 34 -4.03 -0.17 5.74
C VAL A 34 -4.15 0.97 4.76
N CYS A 35 -4.33 2.19 5.26
CA CYS A 35 -4.49 3.38 4.44
C CYS A 35 -3.24 4.23 4.47
N ILE A 36 -2.57 4.27 3.32
CA ILE A 36 -1.31 4.98 3.12
C ILE A 36 -1.65 6.42 2.73
N HIS A 37 -0.97 7.40 3.32
CA HIS A 37 -1.17 8.80 2.98
C HIS A 37 -0.63 9.14 1.59
N HIS A 38 -1.25 10.11 0.92
CA HIS A 38 -0.73 10.73 -0.29
C HIS A 38 0.75 11.14 -0.16
N GLN A 39 1.51 10.94 -1.24
CA GLN A 39 2.94 11.23 -1.32
C GLN A 39 3.18 12.65 -1.82
N ALA A 40 4.45 13.03 -1.94
CA ALA A 40 4.83 14.40 -2.31
C ALA A 40 4.40 14.77 -3.74
N THR A 41 4.21 13.78 -4.63
CA THR A 41 3.87 14.02 -6.04
C THR A 41 2.75 13.12 -6.55
N VAL A 42 1.97 13.64 -7.52
CA VAL A 42 0.92 12.88 -8.23
C VAL A 42 1.48 11.61 -8.90
N ARG A 43 2.73 11.67 -9.38
CA ARG A 43 3.39 10.50 -9.99
C ARG A 43 3.59 9.37 -8.96
N GLU A 44 4.02 9.71 -7.76
CA GLU A 44 4.19 8.74 -6.68
C GLU A 44 2.85 8.15 -6.26
N ASP A 45 1.79 8.95 -6.18
CA ASP A 45 0.43 8.47 -5.87
C ASP A 45 -0.09 7.48 -6.93
N ILE A 46 0.18 7.72 -8.21
CA ILE A 46 -0.17 6.79 -9.29
C ILE A 46 0.58 5.46 -9.12
N ILE A 47 1.86 5.50 -8.74
CA ILE A 47 2.66 4.30 -8.52
C ILE A 47 2.16 3.55 -7.27
N LEU A 48 1.89 4.28 -6.19
CA LEU A 48 1.40 3.75 -4.93
C LEU A 48 0.01 3.11 -5.08
N THR A 49 -0.88 3.73 -5.85
CA THR A 49 -2.20 3.16 -6.19
C THR A 49 -2.05 1.80 -6.88
N LYS A 50 -1.16 1.70 -7.88
CA LYS A 50 -0.89 0.42 -8.57
C LYS A 50 -0.30 -0.64 -7.64
N LEU A 51 0.53 -0.22 -6.68
CA LEU A 51 1.07 -1.11 -5.66
C LEU A 51 -0.06 -1.63 -4.75
N CYS A 52 -0.92 -0.74 -4.25
CA CYS A 52 -2.08 -1.13 -3.44
C CYS A 52 -3.00 -2.10 -4.20
N GLU A 53 -3.30 -1.84 -5.48
CA GLU A 53 -4.06 -2.75 -6.33
C GLU A 53 -3.39 -4.13 -6.46
N TYR A 54 -2.07 -4.17 -6.65
CA TYR A 54 -1.32 -5.42 -6.72
C TYR A 54 -1.37 -6.19 -5.40
N LEU A 55 -1.13 -5.52 -4.28
CA LEU A 55 -1.17 -6.12 -2.94
C LEU A 55 -2.59 -6.61 -2.56
N ASN A 56 -3.63 -5.94 -3.04
CA ASN A 56 -5.00 -6.37 -2.81
C ASN A 56 -5.38 -7.62 -3.62
N LYS A 57 -4.70 -7.90 -4.73
CA LYS A 57 -4.93 -9.09 -5.56
C LYS A 57 -4.36 -10.38 -4.97
N ILE A 58 -3.31 -10.29 -4.16
CA ILE A 58 -2.67 -11.46 -3.52
C ILE A 58 -3.44 -11.98 -2.30
N GLU A 59 -4.60 -11.39 -1.98
CA GLU A 59 -5.53 -11.81 -0.92
C GLU A 59 -4.86 -12.27 0.38
N THR A 60 -4.04 -11.39 0.96
CA THR A 60 -3.24 -11.75 2.14
C THR A 60 -4.07 -11.72 3.42
N ILE A 61 -3.94 -12.76 4.24
CA ILE A 61 -4.50 -12.82 5.59
C ILE A 61 -3.45 -12.35 6.60
N PHE A 62 -3.86 -11.51 7.55
CA PHE A 62 -2.98 -11.01 8.59
C PHE A 62 -2.67 -12.13 9.62
N PRO A 63 -1.38 -12.41 9.92
CA PRO A 63 -1.00 -13.54 10.75
C PRO A 63 -1.68 -13.55 12.12
N GLY A 64 -2.13 -14.74 12.55
CA GLY A 64 -2.79 -14.90 13.85
C GLY A 64 -4.21 -14.32 13.91
N SER A 65 -4.84 -14.05 12.76
CA SER A 65 -6.21 -13.57 12.66
C SER A 65 -6.89 -14.06 11.39
N ASP A 66 -8.21 -13.87 11.29
CA ASP A 66 -8.98 -14.07 10.05
C ASP A 66 -9.16 -12.77 9.26
N LEU A 67 -8.37 -11.73 9.57
CA LEU A 67 -8.47 -10.42 8.93
C LEU A 67 -7.75 -10.42 7.58
N LYS A 68 -8.46 -10.13 6.51
CA LYS A 68 -7.87 -9.89 5.19
C LYS A 68 -7.27 -8.49 5.13
N LEU A 69 -6.02 -8.40 4.67
CA LEU A 69 -5.36 -7.12 4.43
C LEU A 69 -5.95 -6.43 3.21
N GLN A 70 -6.29 -5.16 3.37
CA GLN A 70 -6.71 -4.29 2.27
C GLN A 70 -5.95 -2.97 2.32
N TYR A 71 -5.20 -2.68 1.26
CA TYR A 71 -4.42 -1.47 1.10
C TYR A 71 -5.21 -0.39 0.36
N CYS A 72 -5.09 0.84 0.83
CA CYS A 72 -5.89 1.98 0.43
C CYS A 72 -5.01 3.24 0.38
N LEU A 73 -5.31 4.21 -0.49
CA LEU A 73 -4.66 5.53 -0.51
C LEU A 73 -5.64 6.57 0.03
N ILE A 74 -5.21 7.44 0.94
CA ILE A 74 -6.04 8.50 1.57
C ILE A 74 -5.31 9.83 1.74
#